data_AF-A0A2I1HRG8-F1
#
_entry.id   AF-A0A2I1HRG8-F1
#
_cell.length_a   1.000
_cell.length_b   1.000
_cell.length_c   1.000
_cell.angle_alpha   90.00
_cell.angle_beta   90.00
_cell.angle_gamma   90.00
#
_symmetry.space_group_name_H-M   'P 1'
#
loop_
_entity.id
_entity.type
_entity.pdbx_description
1 polymer ?
#
loop_
_entity_poly.entity_id
_entity_poly.type
_entity_poly.pdbx_seq_one_letter_code
_entity_poly.pdbx_strand_id
1 'polypeptide(L)'
;MDIKCQSSVDSINMQYGVDATVQINDPPSKFISVNNLNLKDKLSNIRRKLVQNSEVKMNHTFSFANKINNKGESSLAVIAREDEENIILEKIMDKNSMFLYLKSEPKPDWKFLKDKLKLEYGCTETLEKANKRAFTIVSCEMNEIIDGYENNTIQIDLEENKIIKHDFLLIADIDIPNFTKLGVSIKNSNIKNSNIITSLTYNIIEHKKVSLKFKLEPTTEFIEAVKDVIDSKDPRKFKDVINDFGQFIPKEVVLGGRAYFIARENSEDYS
;
A
#
# COMPACT_ATOMS: atom_id res chain seq x y z
N MET A 1 -62.35 25.68 31.06
CA MET A 1 -62.05 26.40 29.81
C MET A 1 -60.92 27.36 30.09
N ASP A 2 -59.73 27.31 29.52
CA ASP A 2 -59.00 26.35 28.69
C ASP A 2 -57.52 26.81 28.80
N ILE A 3 -56.62 25.92 29.22
CA ILE A 3 -55.51 25.37 28.43
C ILE A 3 -54.83 26.39 27.50
N LYS A 4 -53.58 26.75 27.80
CA LYS A 4 -52.44 26.34 26.95
C LYS A 4 -51.08 26.59 27.62
N CYS A 5 -50.47 25.48 28.02
CA CYS A 5 -49.03 25.30 28.00
C CYS A 5 -48.51 25.49 26.56
N GLN A 6 -47.32 26.06 26.42
CA GLN A 6 -46.40 25.65 25.36
C GLN A 6 -44.96 25.77 25.87
N SER A 7 -44.48 24.68 26.46
CA SER A 7 -43.06 24.43 26.64
C SER A 7 -42.47 24.00 25.30
N SER A 8 -41.59 24.79 24.70
CA SER A 8 -40.64 24.30 23.70
C SER A 8 -39.40 23.80 24.45
N VAL A 9 -39.44 22.53 24.83
CA VAL A 9 -38.23 21.80 25.21
C VAL A 9 -37.52 21.48 23.91
N ASP A 10 -36.49 22.24 23.59
CA ASP A 10 -35.51 21.85 22.60
C ASP A 10 -34.82 20.58 23.10
N SER A 11 -35.16 19.45 22.50
CA SER A 11 -34.53 18.16 22.72
C SER A 11 -33.07 18.24 22.25
N ILE A 12 -32.18 18.71 23.12
CA ILE A 12 -30.74 18.57 22.93
C ILE A 12 -30.48 17.07 22.92
N ASN A 13 -30.19 16.55 21.73
CA ASN A 13 -29.80 15.17 21.47
C ASN A 13 -28.41 14.95 22.09
N MET A 14 -28.33 14.82 23.41
CA MET A 14 -27.09 14.43 24.10
C MET A 14 -26.78 12.99 23.71
N GLN A 15 -25.90 12.82 22.72
CA GLN A 15 -25.28 11.54 22.43
C GLN A 15 -24.34 11.21 23.59
N TYR A 16 -24.85 10.47 24.57
CA TYR A 16 -24.05 9.92 25.65
C TYR A 16 -23.01 8.96 25.04
N GLY A 17 -21.74 9.33 25.18
CA GLY A 17 -20.63 8.43 24.90
C GLY A 17 -20.67 7.24 25.88
N VAL A 18 -20.28 6.07 25.38
CA VAL A 18 -20.22 4.83 26.12
C VAL A 18 -18.75 4.47 26.33
N ASP A 19 -18.44 4.02 27.54
CA ASP A 19 -17.15 3.42 27.85
C ASP A 19 -17.18 1.95 27.45
N ALA A 20 -16.27 1.56 26.57
CA ALA A 20 -16.20 0.21 26.02
C ALA A 20 -14.88 -0.43 26.39
N THR A 21 -14.87 -1.76 26.48
CA THR A 21 -13.63 -2.52 26.60
C THR A 21 -13.26 -3.11 25.25
N VAL A 22 -12.11 -2.73 24.72
CA VAL A 22 -11.56 -3.30 23.49
C VAL A 22 -10.83 -4.59 23.82
N GLN A 23 -11.27 -5.71 23.24
CA GLN A 23 -10.58 -7.00 23.31
C GLN A 23 -9.87 -7.26 21.98
N ILE A 24 -8.58 -7.58 22.03
CA ILE A 24 -7.80 -7.95 20.84
C ILE A 24 -7.60 -9.46 20.80
N ASN A 25 -8.01 -10.10 19.69
CA ASN A 25 -7.99 -11.54 19.43
C ASN A 25 -8.89 -12.37 20.37
N ASP A 26 -9.08 -13.64 19.99
CA ASP A 26 -9.71 -14.68 20.83
C ASP A 26 -8.88 -15.97 20.65
N PRO A 27 -8.11 -16.44 21.65
CA PRO A 27 -8.02 -15.91 23.01
C PRO A 27 -7.42 -14.48 23.07
N PRO A 28 -7.81 -13.69 24.08
CA PRO A 28 -7.46 -12.28 24.18
C PRO A 28 -5.98 -12.07 24.46
N SER A 29 -5.32 -11.23 23.65
CA SER A 29 -3.96 -10.77 23.91
C SER A 29 -3.91 -9.52 24.80
N LYS A 30 -4.97 -8.69 24.76
CA LYS A 30 -5.06 -7.44 25.53
C LYS A 30 -6.51 -7.01 25.71
N PHE A 31 -6.80 -6.43 26.88
CA PHE A 31 -8.04 -5.70 27.18
C PHE A 31 -7.70 -4.24 27.44
N ILE A 32 -8.44 -3.32 26.82
CA ILE A 32 -8.16 -1.89 26.88
C ILE A 32 -9.46 -1.13 27.08
N SER A 33 -9.54 -0.30 28.10
CA SER A 33 -10.69 0.58 28.31
C SER A 33 -10.61 1.78 27.38
N VAL A 34 -11.68 2.04 26.64
CA VAL A 34 -11.80 3.19 25.73
C VAL A 34 -13.07 3.94 26.05
N ASN A 35 -12.91 5.22 26.37
CA ASN A 35 -14.01 6.07 26.80
C ASN A 35 -14.61 6.85 25.62
N ASN A 36 -15.86 7.30 25.77
CA ASN A 36 -16.54 8.20 24.83
C ASN A 36 -16.73 7.65 23.40
N LEU A 37 -16.97 6.34 23.25
CA LEU A 37 -17.41 5.79 21.97
C LEU A 37 -18.91 6.02 21.78
N ASN A 38 -19.34 6.46 20.61
CA ASN A 38 -20.75 6.69 20.33
C ASN A 38 -21.30 5.50 19.55
N LEU A 39 -22.31 4.83 20.10
CA LEU A 39 -22.91 3.64 19.49
C LEU A 39 -23.48 3.89 18.09
N LYS A 40 -23.92 5.12 17.82
CA LYS A 40 -24.48 5.52 16.53
C LYS A 40 -23.42 5.93 15.50
N ASP A 41 -22.14 6.02 15.90
CA ASP A 41 -21.06 6.31 14.95
C ASP A 41 -20.80 5.08 14.06
N LYS A 42 -20.50 5.37 12.80
CA LYS A 42 -19.95 4.37 11.86
C LYS A 42 -18.60 3.85 12.35
N LEU A 43 -18.26 2.61 12.01
CA LEU A 43 -16.99 2.00 12.40
C LEU A 43 -15.78 2.79 11.86
N SER A 44 -15.90 3.43 10.70
CA SER A 44 -14.86 4.33 10.17
C SER A 44 -14.53 5.49 11.12
N ASN A 45 -15.55 6.08 11.75
CA ASN A 45 -15.39 7.13 12.77
C ASN A 45 -14.80 6.58 14.07
N ILE A 46 -15.23 5.37 14.49
CA ILE A 46 -14.68 4.70 15.67
C ILE A 46 -13.19 4.38 15.47
N ARG A 47 -12.80 3.86 14.31
CA ARG A 47 -11.39 3.60 13.96
C ARG A 47 -10.54 4.85 14.13
N ARG A 48 -10.99 6.00 13.63
CA ARG A 48 -10.26 7.27 13.80
C ARG A 48 -10.02 7.63 15.26
N LYS A 49 -11.00 7.40 16.14
CA LYS A 49 -10.83 7.57 17.60
C LYS A 49 -9.82 6.57 18.18
N LEU A 50 -9.91 5.29 17.78
CA LEU A 50 -9.01 4.24 18.26
C LEU A 50 -7.56 4.39 17.76
N VAL A 51 -7.34 5.04 16.61
CA VAL A 51 -6.00 5.41 16.11
C VAL A 51 -5.34 6.44 17.04
N GLN A 52 -6.11 7.36 17.61
CA GLN A 52 -5.63 8.38 18.54
C GLN A 52 -5.42 7.84 19.96
N ASN A 53 -6.00 6.68 20.29
CA ASN A 53 -5.84 6.04 21.58
C ASN A 53 -4.44 5.39 21.69
N SER A 54 -3.64 5.85 22.65
CA SER A 54 -2.25 5.44 22.86
C SER A 54 -2.08 3.98 23.31
N GLU A 55 -3.12 3.36 23.85
CA GLU A 55 -3.08 1.98 24.34
C GLU A 55 -3.51 0.97 23.27
N VAL A 56 -4.58 1.29 22.52
CA VAL A 56 -5.07 0.46 21.41
C VAL A 56 -4.12 0.55 20.24
N LYS A 57 -3.61 1.75 19.92
CA LYS A 57 -2.76 2.04 18.76
C LYS A 57 -3.32 1.40 17.48
N MET A 58 -4.62 1.61 17.24
CA MET A 58 -5.28 0.98 16.11
C MET A 58 -4.58 1.39 14.82
N ASN A 59 -4.27 0.41 13.99
CA ASN A 59 -3.58 0.58 12.73
C ASN A 59 -4.19 -0.35 11.67
N HIS A 60 -3.54 -0.46 10.52
CA HIS A 60 -4.04 -1.25 9.41
C HIS A 60 -4.01 -2.77 9.66
N THR A 61 -3.28 -3.27 10.67
CA THR A 61 -3.20 -4.69 11.05
C THR A 61 -4.34 -5.11 11.99
N PHE A 62 -5.29 -4.22 12.29
CA PHE A 62 -6.47 -4.54 13.09
C PHE A 62 -7.73 -4.38 12.27
N SER A 63 -8.61 -5.36 12.38
CA SER A 63 -9.95 -5.33 11.79
C SER A 63 -10.99 -5.49 12.90
N PHE A 64 -12.12 -4.81 12.77
CA PHE A 64 -13.25 -5.06 13.67
C PHE A 64 -13.75 -6.48 13.47
N ALA A 65 -14.27 -7.09 14.52
CA ALA A 65 -14.81 -8.43 14.44
C ALA A 65 -16.12 -8.57 15.22
N ASN A 66 -16.99 -9.43 14.74
CA ASN A 66 -18.12 -9.94 15.50
C ASN A 66 -17.71 -11.22 16.21
N LYS A 67 -18.07 -11.32 17.49
CA LYS A 67 -17.94 -12.57 18.24
C LYS A 67 -19.09 -13.50 17.90
N ILE A 68 -18.76 -14.69 17.42
CA ILE A 68 -19.72 -15.77 17.15
C ILE A 68 -19.55 -16.82 18.23
N ASN A 69 -20.62 -17.12 18.95
CA ASN A 69 -20.64 -18.17 19.97
C ASN A 69 -21.42 -19.38 19.44
N ASN A 70 -20.74 -20.47 19.10
CA ASN A 70 -21.38 -21.72 18.67
C ASN A 70 -21.01 -22.85 19.64
N LYS A 71 -22.02 -23.44 20.30
CA LYS A 71 -22.00 -24.69 21.11
C LYS A 71 -20.61 -25.19 21.58
N GLY A 72 -19.84 -24.33 22.25
CA GLY A 72 -18.55 -24.68 22.87
C GLY A 72 -17.31 -23.95 22.32
N GLU A 73 -17.39 -23.27 21.18
CA GLU A 73 -16.26 -22.55 20.57
C GLU A 73 -16.67 -21.10 20.24
N SER A 74 -15.91 -20.12 20.75
CA SER A 74 -16.05 -18.72 20.37
C SER A 74 -15.04 -18.38 19.27
N SER A 75 -15.51 -17.73 18.22
CA SER A 75 -14.67 -17.30 17.10
C SER A 75 -14.95 -15.86 16.72
N LEU A 76 -13.94 -15.20 16.13
CA LEU A 76 -14.04 -13.83 15.63
C LEU A 76 -14.21 -13.82 14.11
N ALA A 77 -15.38 -13.39 13.66
CA ALA A 77 -15.67 -13.11 12.26
C ALA A 77 -15.27 -11.67 11.93
N VAL A 78 -14.32 -11.53 11.00
CA VAL A 78 -13.76 -10.24 10.60
C VAL A 78 -14.78 -9.46 9.78
N ILE A 79 -14.85 -8.16 10.04
CA ILE A 79 -15.61 -7.20 9.26
C ILE A 79 -14.68 -6.61 8.21
N ALA A 80 -15.09 -6.67 6.95
CA ALA A 80 -14.32 -6.10 5.86
C ALA A 80 -14.18 -4.58 6.01
N ARG A 81 -13.04 -4.03 5.61
CA ARG A 81 -12.69 -2.61 5.80
C ARG A 81 -13.64 -1.68 5.07
N GLU A 82 -14.05 -2.07 3.88
CA GLU A 82 -15.05 -1.39 3.04
C GLU A 82 -16.43 -1.29 3.69
N ASP A 83 -16.78 -2.23 4.58
CA ASP A 83 -18.07 -2.24 5.26
C ASP A 83 -18.09 -1.31 6.48
N GLU A 84 -16.93 -0.82 6.95
CA GLU A 84 -16.82 0.07 8.10
C GLU A 84 -17.61 1.39 7.92
N GLU A 85 -17.82 1.82 6.68
CA GLU A 85 -18.60 3.02 6.34
C GLU A 85 -20.12 2.79 6.37
N ASN A 86 -20.55 1.53 6.41
CA ASN A 86 -21.96 1.13 6.36
C ASN A 86 -22.46 0.54 7.69
N ILE A 87 -21.54 0.13 8.57
CA ILE A 87 -21.84 -0.50 9.85
C ILE A 87 -21.68 0.53 10.98
N ILE A 88 -22.66 0.59 11.88
CA ILE A 88 -22.60 1.38 13.11
C ILE A 88 -22.09 0.53 14.27
N LEU A 89 -21.41 1.15 15.23
CA LEU A 89 -20.81 0.47 16.39
C LEU A 89 -21.83 -0.38 17.17
N GLU A 90 -23.06 0.11 17.34
CA GLU A 90 -24.14 -0.59 18.04
C GLU A 90 -24.40 -2.00 17.49
N LYS A 91 -24.19 -2.23 16.18
CA LYS A 91 -24.45 -3.53 15.55
C LYS A 91 -23.45 -4.61 15.93
N ILE A 92 -22.25 -4.22 16.35
CA ILE A 92 -21.12 -5.15 16.58
C ILE A 92 -20.74 -5.27 18.05
N MET A 93 -21.20 -4.32 18.87
CA MET A 93 -20.94 -4.35 20.30
C MET A 93 -21.74 -5.45 21.00
N ASP A 94 -21.07 -6.15 21.91
CA ASP A 94 -21.76 -7.02 22.85
C ASP A 94 -22.55 -6.17 23.86
N LYS A 95 -23.88 -6.24 23.77
CA LYS A 95 -24.80 -5.43 24.59
C LYS A 95 -24.68 -5.71 26.08
N ASN A 96 -24.22 -6.90 26.48
CA ASN A 96 -24.16 -7.28 27.89
C ASN A 96 -22.86 -6.87 28.56
N SER A 97 -21.78 -6.76 27.80
CA SER A 97 -20.42 -6.63 28.32
C SER A 97 -19.69 -5.38 27.80
N MET A 98 -20.30 -4.65 26.86
CA MET A 98 -19.71 -3.51 26.16
C MET A 98 -18.34 -3.83 25.54
N PHE A 99 -18.13 -5.09 25.13
CA PHE A 99 -16.92 -5.48 24.43
C PHE A 99 -16.99 -5.04 22.96
N LEU A 100 -15.87 -4.45 22.52
CA LEU A 100 -15.55 -4.22 21.13
C LEU A 100 -14.40 -5.15 20.73
N TYR A 101 -14.64 -6.06 19.80
CA TYR A 101 -13.65 -7.04 19.39
C TYR A 101 -12.84 -6.55 18.20
N LEU A 102 -11.52 -6.64 18.31
CA LEU A 102 -10.57 -6.46 17.23
C LEU A 102 -9.85 -7.78 16.96
N LYS A 103 -9.69 -8.13 15.69
CA LYS A 103 -8.81 -9.21 15.27
C LYS A 103 -7.54 -8.61 14.71
N SER A 104 -6.40 -9.09 15.19
CA SER A 104 -5.11 -8.79 14.58
C SER A 104 -5.02 -9.57 13.27
N GLU A 105 -5.08 -8.86 12.16
CA GLU A 105 -4.84 -9.40 10.84
C GLU A 105 -3.44 -8.97 10.38
N PRO A 106 -2.48 -9.89 10.28
CA PRO A 106 -1.13 -9.55 9.84
C PRO A 106 -1.08 -9.12 8.36
N LYS A 107 -2.18 -9.32 7.60
CA LYS A 107 -2.25 -8.98 6.18
C LYS A 107 -2.47 -7.46 6.02
N PRO A 108 -1.50 -6.73 5.43
CA PRO A 108 -1.67 -5.30 5.23
C PRO A 108 -2.75 -5.02 4.20
N ASP A 109 -3.57 -4.02 4.45
CA ASP A 109 -4.53 -3.52 3.46
C ASP A 109 -3.79 -2.93 2.26
N TRP A 110 -4.07 -3.41 1.06
CA TRP A 110 -3.41 -2.92 -0.15
C TRP A 110 -3.67 -1.44 -0.38
N LYS A 111 -4.77 -0.86 0.11
CA LYS A 111 -5.03 0.59 0.06
C LYS A 111 -4.03 1.38 0.90
N PHE A 112 -3.67 0.84 2.08
CA PHE A 112 -2.61 1.44 2.89
C PHE A 112 -1.25 1.38 2.18
N LEU A 113 -0.93 0.24 1.56
CA LEU A 113 0.31 0.08 0.80
C LEU A 113 0.36 0.99 -0.43
N LYS A 114 -0.78 1.14 -1.11
CA LYS A 114 -0.96 2.06 -2.24
C LYS A 114 -0.56 3.48 -1.90
N ASP A 115 -1.11 4.02 -0.82
CA ASP A 115 -0.87 5.41 -0.43
C ASP A 115 0.58 5.57 0.09
N LYS A 116 1.04 4.63 0.92
CA LYS A 116 2.40 4.65 1.48
C LYS A 116 3.49 4.60 0.41
N LEU A 117 3.31 3.76 -0.61
CA LEU A 117 4.30 3.52 -1.67
C LEU A 117 4.03 4.32 -2.95
N LYS A 118 3.01 5.20 -2.94
CA LYS A 118 2.59 5.99 -4.12
C LYS A 118 2.46 5.12 -5.37
N LEU A 119 1.68 4.04 -5.30
CA LEU A 119 1.60 3.03 -6.38
C LEU A 119 0.82 3.51 -7.61
N GLU A 120 0.04 4.58 -7.45
CA GLU A 120 -0.72 5.25 -8.53
C GLU A 120 0.12 6.27 -9.33
N TYR A 121 1.34 6.57 -8.85
CA TYR A 121 2.26 7.50 -9.47
C TYR A 121 3.21 6.72 -10.38
N GLY A 122 3.44 7.25 -11.58
CA GLY A 122 4.46 6.70 -12.45
C GLY A 122 5.86 6.87 -11.86
N CYS A 123 6.84 6.25 -12.49
CA CYS A 123 8.24 6.31 -12.13
C CYS A 123 9.09 6.79 -13.32
N THR A 124 10.20 7.46 -13.01
CA THR A 124 11.23 7.80 -13.99
C THR A 124 12.03 6.57 -14.40
N GLU A 125 12.94 6.73 -15.38
CA GLU A 125 14.02 5.79 -15.66
C GLU A 125 14.85 5.44 -14.41
N THR A 126 15.01 6.39 -13.48
CA THR A 126 15.67 6.21 -12.16
C THR A 126 14.71 5.74 -11.05
N LEU A 127 13.51 5.24 -11.42
CA LEU A 127 12.49 4.68 -10.52
C LEU A 127 11.97 5.64 -9.44
N GLU A 128 12.41 6.90 -9.49
CA GLU A 128 11.88 7.96 -8.66
C GLU A 128 10.40 8.18 -9.00
N LYS A 129 9.61 8.43 -7.95
CA LYS A 129 8.17 8.67 -8.12
C LYS A 129 7.93 10.00 -8.82
N ALA A 130 7.07 9.98 -9.82
CA ALA A 130 6.62 11.17 -10.52
C ALA A 130 5.85 12.11 -9.58
N ASN A 131 5.75 13.38 -10.00
CA ASN A 131 5.07 14.41 -9.22
C ASN A 131 3.55 14.27 -9.29
N LYS A 132 3.02 13.76 -10.40
CA LYS A 132 1.60 13.61 -10.65
C LYS A 132 1.16 12.15 -10.82
N ARG A 133 -0.12 11.93 -10.58
CA ARG A 133 -0.75 10.62 -10.69
C ARG A 133 -1.17 10.34 -12.13
N ALA A 134 -0.56 9.34 -12.75
CA ALA A 134 -0.91 8.92 -14.11
C ALA A 134 -2.14 7.99 -14.13
N PHE A 135 -2.29 7.14 -13.11
CA PHE A 135 -3.33 6.10 -13.07
C PHE A 135 -3.99 5.99 -11.70
N THR A 136 -5.22 5.48 -11.66
CA THR A 136 -5.93 5.08 -10.44
C THR A 136 -6.03 3.55 -10.39
N ILE A 137 -5.76 2.96 -9.23
CA ILE A 137 -5.95 1.53 -9.03
C ILE A 137 -7.43 1.28 -8.74
N VAL A 138 -8.13 0.68 -9.70
CA VAL A 138 -9.56 0.35 -9.57
C VAL A 138 -9.79 -0.95 -8.81
N SER A 139 -8.85 -1.89 -8.92
CA SER A 139 -8.84 -3.12 -8.14
C SER A 139 -7.42 -3.64 -7.97
N CYS A 140 -7.19 -4.33 -6.86
CA CYS A 140 -5.91 -4.98 -6.56
C CYS A 140 -6.17 -6.43 -6.19
N GLU A 141 -5.48 -7.35 -6.84
CA GLU A 141 -5.32 -8.72 -6.38
C GLU A 141 -4.11 -8.77 -5.46
N MET A 142 -4.28 -9.27 -4.24
CA MET A 142 -3.23 -9.32 -3.23
C MET A 142 -3.03 -10.77 -2.79
N ASN A 143 -1.87 -11.34 -3.11
CA ASN A 143 -1.56 -12.73 -2.85
C ASN A 143 -0.37 -12.85 -1.90
N GLU A 144 -0.55 -13.63 -0.84
CA GLU A 144 0.52 -13.97 0.09
C GLU A 144 1.47 -14.99 -0.54
N ILE A 145 2.77 -14.79 -0.33
CA ILE A 145 3.82 -15.67 -0.84
C ILE A 145 4.36 -16.46 0.35
N ILE A 146 4.11 -17.77 0.37
CA ILE A 146 4.42 -18.66 1.50
C ILE A 146 5.91 -19.05 1.52
N ASP A 147 6.47 -19.36 0.34
CA ASP A 147 7.88 -19.72 0.17
C ASP A 147 8.55 -18.73 -0.81
N GLY A 148 8.79 -17.52 -0.31
CA GLY A 148 9.33 -16.42 -1.10
C GLY A 148 10.84 -16.24 -0.97
N TYR A 149 11.56 -17.24 -0.46
CA TYR A 149 13.01 -17.15 -0.30
C TYR A 149 13.72 -17.45 -1.62
N GLU A 150 14.52 -16.49 -2.08
CA GLU A 150 15.37 -16.67 -3.25
C GLU A 150 16.79 -16.20 -2.94
N ASN A 151 17.77 -16.93 -3.46
CA ASN A 151 19.18 -16.56 -3.36
C ASN A 151 19.79 -16.64 -4.76
N ASN A 152 20.16 -15.48 -5.29
CA ASN A 152 20.66 -15.33 -6.65
C ASN A 152 22.01 -14.61 -6.61
N THR A 153 22.93 -15.01 -7.48
CA THR A 153 24.20 -14.31 -7.70
C THR A 153 24.15 -13.60 -9.03
N ILE A 154 24.51 -12.33 -9.03
CA ILE A 154 24.59 -11.51 -10.25
C ILE A 154 25.97 -10.84 -10.34
N GLN A 155 26.46 -10.67 -11.56
CA GLN A 155 27.71 -9.96 -11.84
C GLN A 155 27.38 -8.68 -12.58
N ILE A 156 27.98 -7.56 -12.16
CA ILE A 156 27.63 -6.24 -12.66
C ILE A 156 28.89 -5.39 -12.81
N ASP A 157 28.98 -4.63 -13.89
CA ASP A 157 30.12 -3.73 -14.15
C ASP A 157 30.10 -2.46 -13.27
N LEU A 158 31.27 -1.88 -12.98
CA LEU A 158 31.39 -0.72 -12.08
C LEU A 158 30.66 0.55 -12.56
N GLU A 159 30.49 0.75 -13.87
CA GLU A 159 29.70 1.87 -14.40
C GLU A 159 28.19 1.69 -14.13
N GLU A 160 27.71 0.46 -14.16
CA GLU A 160 26.33 0.09 -13.79
C GLU A 160 26.14 0.13 -12.27
N ASN A 161 27.21 -0.10 -11.50
CA ASN A 161 27.19 -0.02 -10.04
C ASN A 161 26.69 1.31 -9.49
N LYS A 162 27.00 2.43 -10.17
CA LYS A 162 26.51 3.76 -9.80
C LYS A 162 24.98 3.88 -9.93
N ILE A 163 24.36 3.12 -10.83
CA ILE A 163 22.91 3.04 -11.03
C ILE A 163 22.30 2.11 -9.97
N ILE A 164 22.98 1.01 -9.65
CA ILE A 164 22.57 0.03 -8.63
C ILE A 164 22.57 0.60 -7.23
N LYS A 165 23.52 1.49 -6.91
CA LYS A 165 23.60 2.16 -5.61
C LYS A 165 22.35 2.99 -5.28
N HIS A 166 21.56 3.34 -6.29
CA HIS A 166 20.41 4.22 -6.12
C HIS A 166 19.05 3.53 -6.01
N ASP A 167 18.76 2.35 -6.60
CA ASP A 167 17.48 1.60 -6.36
C ASP A 167 17.24 0.30 -7.20
N PHE A 168 18.24 -0.28 -7.86
CA PHE A 168 17.95 -0.95 -9.15
C PHE A 168 18.33 -2.43 -9.28
N LEU A 169 17.36 -3.32 -9.08
CA LEU A 169 17.15 -4.48 -9.98
C LEU A 169 15.72 -4.99 -9.76
N LEU A 170 14.78 -4.23 -10.31
CA LEU A 170 13.60 -4.87 -10.88
C LEU A 170 14.07 -5.35 -12.25
N ILE A 171 14.33 -6.64 -12.39
CA ILE A 171 13.99 -7.31 -13.65
C ILE A 171 12.47 -7.21 -13.70
N ALA A 172 11.94 -6.04 -14.07
CA ALA A 172 10.64 -6.05 -14.68
C ALA A 172 10.83 -6.90 -15.94
N ASP A 173 9.89 -7.81 -16.21
CA ASP A 173 9.71 -8.40 -17.53
C ASP A 173 9.32 -7.27 -18.49
N ILE A 174 10.27 -6.38 -18.75
CA ILE A 174 10.15 -5.34 -19.75
C ILE A 174 10.32 -6.07 -21.06
N ASP A 175 9.32 -5.96 -21.92
CA ASP A 175 9.42 -6.43 -23.30
C ASP A 175 10.35 -5.45 -24.07
N ILE A 176 11.65 -5.57 -23.79
CA ILE A 176 12.77 -4.73 -24.26
C ILE A 176 12.68 -4.41 -25.77
N PRO A 177 12.28 -5.33 -26.68
CA PRO A 177 12.21 -5.03 -28.11
C PRO A 177 11.30 -3.85 -28.45
N ASN A 178 10.19 -3.66 -27.73
CA ASN A 178 9.22 -2.61 -28.03
C ASN A 178 9.69 -1.21 -27.59
N PHE A 179 10.52 -1.12 -26.55
CA PHE A 179 11.01 0.17 -26.04
C PHE A 179 12.16 0.74 -26.88
N THR A 180 13.03 -0.11 -27.42
CA THR A 180 14.10 0.31 -28.35
C THR A 180 13.52 1.00 -29.60
N LYS A 181 12.34 0.59 -30.05
CA LYS A 181 11.62 1.16 -31.20
C LYS A 181 10.96 2.53 -30.90
N LEU A 182 10.74 2.85 -29.63
CA LEU A 182 10.14 4.10 -29.16
C LEU A 182 11.17 5.20 -28.86
N GLY A 183 12.45 4.97 -29.14
CA GLY A 183 13.52 5.93 -28.83
C GLY A 183 13.75 6.11 -27.33
N VAL A 184 13.12 5.27 -26.51
CA VAL A 184 13.42 5.16 -25.09
C VAL A 184 14.75 4.44 -24.98
N SER A 185 15.83 5.20 -24.75
CA SER A 185 17.04 4.60 -24.21
C SER A 185 16.77 4.26 -22.76
N ILE A 186 16.08 3.14 -22.53
CA ILE A 186 16.50 2.30 -21.42
C ILE A 186 18.00 2.19 -21.66
N LYS A 187 18.84 2.56 -20.70
CA LYS A 187 20.24 2.16 -20.76
C LYS A 187 20.18 0.64 -20.84
N ASN A 188 20.10 0.11 -22.07
CA ASN A 188 20.55 -1.22 -22.33
C ASN A 188 21.97 -1.15 -21.78
N SER A 189 22.26 -2.03 -20.85
CA SER A 189 23.55 -2.68 -20.78
C SER A 189 23.80 -3.41 -22.11
N ASN A 190 23.75 -2.67 -23.22
CA ASN A 190 24.35 -3.08 -24.47
C ASN A 190 25.82 -2.89 -24.18
N ILE A 191 26.41 -3.99 -23.71
CA ILE A 191 27.77 -4.42 -23.92
C ILE A 191 28.31 -3.72 -25.19
N LYS A 192 28.89 -2.55 -24.99
CA LYS A 192 30.09 -2.19 -25.71
C LYS A 192 31.17 -2.72 -24.80
N ASN A 193 32.01 -3.61 -25.34
CA ASN A 193 33.30 -3.95 -24.76
C ASN A 193 34.05 -2.65 -24.40
N SER A 194 33.75 -2.07 -23.23
CA SER A 194 34.66 -1.14 -22.58
C SER A 194 35.69 -2.04 -21.96
N ASN A 195 36.94 -1.92 -22.42
CA ASN A 195 38.11 -2.64 -21.92
C ASN A 195 38.46 -2.21 -20.47
N ILE A 196 37.49 -2.20 -19.56
CA ILE A 196 37.65 -1.85 -18.16
C ILE A 196 37.21 -3.07 -17.35
N ILE A 197 38.20 -3.78 -16.82
CA ILE A 197 38.11 -5.11 -16.23
C ILE A 197 37.91 -4.98 -14.73
N THR A 198 36.77 -4.44 -14.32
CA THR A 198 36.37 -4.45 -12.91
C THR A 198 34.84 -4.60 -12.84
N SER A 199 34.42 -5.82 -12.52
CA SER A 199 33.02 -6.16 -12.24
C SER A 199 32.89 -6.53 -10.77
N LEU A 200 31.76 -6.13 -10.18
CA LEU A 200 31.36 -6.50 -8.83
C LEU A 200 30.37 -7.65 -8.89
N THR A 201 30.65 -8.70 -8.13
CA THR A 201 29.71 -9.81 -7.94
C THR A 201 28.87 -9.54 -6.71
N TYR A 202 27.54 -9.60 -6.84
CA TYR A 202 26.59 -9.47 -5.76
C TYR A 202 25.87 -10.79 -5.51
N ASN A 203 25.77 -11.18 -4.24
CA ASN A 203 24.79 -12.14 -3.78
C ASN A 203 23.55 -11.39 -3.30
N ILE A 204 22.39 -11.77 -3.82
CA ILE A 204 21.10 -11.19 -3.50
C ILE A 204 20.29 -12.24 -2.75
N ILE A 205 19.84 -11.87 -1.57
CA ILE A 205 18.87 -12.65 -0.81
C ILE A 205 17.54 -11.89 -0.85
N GLU A 206 16.50 -12.55 -1.32
CA GLU A 206 15.14 -12.03 -1.34
C GLU A 206 14.24 -12.85 -0.44
N HIS A 207 13.36 -12.16 0.27
CA HIS A 207 12.28 -12.73 1.07
C HIS A 207 10.98 -12.06 0.64
N LYS A 208 10.36 -12.60 -0.40
CA LYS A 208 9.08 -12.14 -0.93
C LYS A 208 7.96 -12.54 0.04
N LYS A 209 7.07 -11.60 0.35
CA LYS A 209 5.95 -11.82 1.30
C LYS A 209 4.58 -11.68 0.66
N VAL A 210 4.43 -10.72 -0.25
CA VAL A 210 3.14 -10.45 -0.89
C VAL A 210 3.36 -9.90 -2.29
N SER A 211 2.55 -10.34 -3.26
CA SER A 211 2.39 -9.68 -4.55
C SER A 211 1.10 -8.87 -4.60
N LEU A 212 1.17 -7.70 -5.22
CA LEU A 212 0.05 -6.83 -5.50
C LEU A 212 -0.04 -6.66 -7.01
N LYS A 213 -1.13 -7.13 -7.62
CA LYS A 213 -1.38 -7.00 -9.05
C LYS A 213 -2.55 -6.04 -9.29
N PHE A 214 -2.32 -5.05 -10.13
CA PHE A 214 -3.22 -3.91 -10.28
C PHE A 214 -4.02 -3.97 -11.57
N LYS A 215 -5.30 -3.61 -11.46
CA LYS A 215 -6.08 -3.08 -12.57
C LYS A 215 -6.04 -1.56 -12.49
N LEU A 216 -5.59 -0.92 -13.56
CA LEU A 216 -5.32 0.51 -13.62
C LEU A 216 -6.24 1.19 -14.64
N GLU A 217 -6.70 2.39 -14.31
CA GLU A 217 -7.37 3.29 -15.25
C GLU A 217 -6.65 4.65 -15.26
N PRO A 218 -6.41 5.25 -16.44
CA PRO A 218 -5.74 6.54 -16.53
C PRO A 218 -6.57 7.64 -15.85
N THR A 219 -5.89 8.59 -15.24
CA THR A 219 -6.56 9.77 -14.67
C THR A 219 -7.04 10.71 -15.77
N THR A 220 -8.08 11.49 -15.50
CA THR A 220 -8.55 12.54 -16.42
C THR A 220 -7.43 13.54 -16.74
N GLU A 221 -6.66 13.94 -15.72
CA GLU A 221 -5.53 14.87 -15.89
C GLU A 221 -4.47 14.30 -16.85
N PHE A 222 -4.12 13.02 -16.72
CA PHE A 222 -3.17 12.37 -17.63
C PHE A 222 -3.73 12.29 -19.06
N ILE A 223 -5.00 11.94 -19.22
CA ILE A 223 -5.65 11.88 -20.55
C ILE A 223 -5.65 13.25 -21.22
N GLU A 224 -5.98 14.31 -20.49
CA GLU A 224 -6.00 15.68 -21.00
C GLU A 224 -4.60 16.14 -21.42
N ALA A 225 -3.59 15.92 -20.57
CA ALA A 225 -2.21 16.28 -20.89
C ALA A 225 -1.70 15.57 -22.16
N VAL A 226 -2.05 14.30 -22.37
CA VAL A 226 -1.69 13.56 -23.59
C VAL A 226 -2.43 14.11 -24.82
N LYS A 227 -3.73 14.40 -24.70
CA LYS A 227 -4.53 14.98 -25.79
C LYS A 227 -4.00 16.35 -26.22
N ASP A 228 -3.65 17.22 -25.28
CA ASP A 228 -3.09 18.54 -25.57
C ASP A 228 -1.80 18.46 -26.39
N VAL A 229 -0.94 17.47 -26.08
CA VAL A 229 0.28 17.24 -26.85
C VAL A 229 -0.04 16.77 -28.27
N ILE A 230 -0.96 15.81 -28.42
CA ILE A 230 -1.41 15.30 -29.73
C ILE A 230 -1.98 16.44 -30.59
N ASP A 231 -2.86 17.26 -30.02
CA ASP A 231 -3.52 18.37 -30.71
C ASP A 231 -2.53 19.46 -31.12
N SER A 232 -1.46 19.63 -30.34
CA SER A 232 -0.39 20.59 -30.64
C SER A 232 0.51 20.19 -31.81
N LYS A 233 0.44 18.92 -32.25
CA LYS A 233 1.27 18.34 -33.33
C LYS A 233 2.79 18.48 -33.13
N ASP A 234 3.24 18.79 -31.91
CA ASP A 234 4.65 18.84 -31.53
C ASP A 234 5.01 17.67 -30.61
N PRO A 235 5.58 16.57 -31.15
CA PRO A 235 5.90 15.39 -30.36
C PRO A 235 6.95 15.65 -29.28
N ARG A 236 7.71 16.75 -29.34
CA ARG A 236 8.71 17.09 -28.31
C ARG A 236 8.08 17.38 -26.95
N LYS A 237 6.80 17.77 -26.91
CA LYS A 237 6.07 18.04 -25.68
C LYS A 237 5.68 16.79 -24.90
N PHE A 238 5.81 15.59 -25.47
CA PHE A 238 5.67 14.35 -24.69
C PHE A 238 6.72 14.26 -23.57
N LYS A 239 7.86 14.94 -23.72
CA LYS A 239 8.85 15.03 -22.65
C LYS A 239 8.28 15.68 -21.39
N ASP A 240 7.41 16.69 -21.54
CA ASP A 240 6.78 17.36 -20.41
C ASP A 240 5.79 16.43 -19.69
N VAL A 241 5.04 15.63 -20.45
CA VAL A 241 4.14 14.60 -19.90
C VAL A 241 4.94 13.55 -19.10
N ILE A 242 6.07 13.07 -19.64
CA ILE A 242 6.93 12.10 -18.95
C ILE A 242 7.51 12.70 -17.66
N ASN A 243 7.93 13.96 -17.68
CA ASN A 243 8.45 14.63 -16.49
C ASN A 243 7.39 14.75 -15.38
N ASP A 244 6.14 15.01 -15.75
CA ASP A 244 5.03 15.22 -14.81
C ASP A 244 4.50 13.91 -14.25
N PHE A 245 4.26 12.92 -15.12
CA PHE A 245 3.50 11.70 -14.81
C PHE A 245 4.36 10.45 -14.68
N GLY A 246 5.63 10.52 -15.08
CA GLY A 246 6.55 9.40 -15.13
C GLY A 246 6.55 8.69 -16.48
N GLN A 247 7.53 7.81 -16.64
CA GLN A 247 7.77 7.04 -17.85
C GLN A 247 7.20 5.63 -17.77
N PHE A 248 7.18 5.05 -16.57
CA PHE A 248 6.69 3.71 -16.29
C PHE A 248 5.61 3.73 -15.22
N ILE A 249 4.74 2.72 -15.22
CA ILE A 249 3.79 2.48 -14.12
C ILE A 249 3.85 0.98 -13.77
N PRO A 250 4.03 0.60 -12.50
CA PRO A 250 4.01 -0.80 -12.12
C PRO A 250 2.61 -1.36 -12.25
N LYS A 251 2.47 -2.48 -12.97
CA LYS A 251 1.22 -3.28 -13.01
C LYS A 251 1.18 -4.35 -11.93
N GLU A 252 2.35 -4.72 -11.42
CA GLU A 252 2.52 -5.65 -10.33
C GLU A 252 3.71 -5.21 -9.48
N VAL A 253 3.61 -5.37 -8.16
CA VAL A 253 4.72 -5.18 -7.23
C VAL A 253 4.81 -6.34 -6.27
N VAL A 254 6.02 -6.77 -5.97
CA VAL A 254 6.30 -7.75 -4.92
C VAL A 254 6.93 -7.03 -3.75
N LEU A 255 6.37 -7.22 -2.56
CA LEU A 255 6.86 -6.63 -1.32
C LEU A 255 7.48 -7.70 -0.43
N GLY A 256 8.55 -7.33 0.25
CA GLY A 256 9.37 -8.26 1.00
C GLY A 256 10.61 -7.59 1.58
N GLY A 257 11.58 -8.42 1.95
CA GLY A 257 12.94 -7.98 2.26
C GLY A 257 13.88 -8.36 1.11
N ARG A 258 14.85 -7.50 0.81
CA ARG A 258 15.96 -7.84 -0.08
C ARG A 258 17.27 -7.36 0.56
N ALA A 259 18.28 -8.22 0.57
CA ALA A 259 19.61 -7.93 1.08
C ALA A 259 20.67 -8.21 0.01
N TYR A 260 21.70 -7.38 -0.03
CA TYR A 260 22.78 -7.46 -1.00
C TYR A 260 24.12 -7.63 -0.29
N PHE A 261 24.93 -8.55 -0.79
CA PHE A 261 26.27 -8.81 -0.27
C PHE A 261 27.26 -8.75 -1.44
N ILE A 262 28.30 -7.93 -1.30
CA ILE A 262 29.40 -7.93 -2.26
C ILE A 262 30.19 -9.22 -2.03
N ALA A 263 30.26 -10.06 -3.06
CA ALA A 263 30.92 -11.36 -3.01
C ALA A 263 32.41 -11.26 -3.38
N ARG A 264 32.77 -10.43 -4.39
CA ARG A 264 34.16 -10.12 -4.80
C ARG A 264 34.25 -8.78 -5.54
N GLU A 265 35.33 -8.04 -5.28
CA GLU A 265 35.92 -7.06 -6.20
C GLU A 265 36.92 -7.81 -7.08
N ASN A 266 36.62 -8.00 -8.37
CA ASN A 266 37.58 -8.57 -9.30
C ASN A 266 38.39 -7.41 -9.89
N SER A 267 39.64 -7.22 -9.46
CA SER A 267 40.63 -6.38 -10.15
C SER A 267 41.64 -7.27 -10.85
N GLU A 268 41.76 -7.18 -12.17
CA GLU A 268 42.91 -7.75 -12.87
C GLU A 268 44.12 -6.83 -12.67
N ASP A 269 45.04 -7.22 -11.79
CA ASP A 269 46.37 -6.62 -11.67
C ASP A 269 47.22 -7.06 -12.87
N TYR A 270 47.42 -6.16 -13.83
CA TYR A 270 48.41 -6.35 -14.88
C TYR A 270 49.81 -6.07 -14.30
N SER A 271 50.59 -7.13 -14.09
CA SER A 271 52.03 -7.07 -13.77
C SER A 271 52.88 -6.84 -15.02
#